data_AF-A0A9F2R3V2-F1
#
_entry.id   AF-A0A9F2R3V2-F1
#
_cell.length_a   1.000
_cell.length_b   1.000
_cell.length_c   1.000
_cell.angle_alpha   90.00
_cell.angle_beta   90.00
_cell.angle_gamma   90.00
#
_symmetry.space_group_name_H-M   'P 1'
#
loop_
_entity.id
_entity.type
_entity.pdbx_description
1 polymer ?
#
loop_
_entity_poly.entity_id
_entity_poly.type
_entity_poly.pdbx_seq_one_letter_code
_entity_poly.pdbx_strand_id
1 'polypeptide(L)'
;MGFDLNRHWVDPSPWAHPTLHGVKQLIIQMYNNPKVTLEFYIDIHAHSTMMNGFMYGNIFEDEERFHRQVIFPKLLCQNAEDFSFSSTSFNRDAVKAGTGRRFLGGLLDDTSYCYTLEVSFYSYIVGGTTSTVPYSEETCIL
;
A
#
# COMPACT_ATOMS: atom_id res chain seq x y z
N MET A 1 -3.84 -23.24 4.25
CA MET A 1 -3.58 -23.29 5.71
C MET A 1 -4.13 -22.10 6.50
N GLY A 2 -4.98 -21.23 5.95
CA GLY A 2 -5.63 -20.17 6.73
C GLY A 2 -4.70 -19.13 7.35
N PHE A 3 -3.43 -19.05 6.92
CA PHE A 3 -2.47 -18.06 7.40
C PHE A 3 -2.71 -16.70 6.76
N ASP A 4 -2.53 -15.64 7.54
CA ASP A 4 -2.46 -14.27 7.03
C ASP A 4 -1.13 -14.07 6.28
N LEU A 5 -1.20 -14.03 4.95
CA LEU A 5 -0.03 -13.83 4.10
C LEU A 5 0.68 -12.49 4.41
N ASN A 6 -0.06 -11.44 4.80
CA ASN A 6 0.50 -10.13 5.11
C ASN A 6 1.12 -10.06 6.53
N ARG A 7 1.45 -11.22 7.11
CA ARG A 7 2.25 -11.36 8.34
C ARG A 7 3.51 -12.19 8.14
N HIS A 8 3.72 -12.75 6.95
CA HIS A 8 4.76 -13.75 6.68
C HIS A 8 5.78 -13.28 5.64
N TRP A 9 5.94 -11.97 5.41
CA TRP A 9 6.90 -11.44 4.44
C TRP A 9 8.37 -11.68 4.82
N VAL A 10 8.65 -11.79 6.12
CA VAL A 10 10.01 -12.01 6.65
C VAL A 10 10.56 -13.35 6.16
N ASP A 11 9.81 -14.44 6.39
CA ASP A 11 10.21 -15.80 6.03
C ASP A 11 9.04 -16.60 5.44
N PRO A 12 8.70 -16.38 4.15
CA PRO A 12 7.62 -17.11 3.50
C PRO A 12 8.06 -18.52 3.12
N SER A 13 7.41 -19.53 3.72
CA SER A 13 7.58 -20.93 3.31
C SER A 13 7.13 -21.15 1.85
N PRO A 14 7.96 -21.76 0.97
CA PRO A 14 7.55 -22.12 -0.40
C PRO A 14 6.39 -23.12 -0.45
N TRP A 15 6.21 -23.92 0.60
CA TRP A 15 5.15 -24.92 0.68
C TRP A 15 3.88 -24.36 1.32
N ALA A 16 4.00 -23.60 2.42
CA ALA A 16 2.83 -23.04 3.10
C ALA A 16 2.32 -21.73 2.46
N HIS A 17 3.22 -20.93 1.86
CA HIS A 17 2.96 -19.60 1.29
C HIS A 17 3.57 -19.46 -0.13
N PRO A 18 3.25 -20.36 -1.08
CA PRO A 18 3.89 -20.40 -2.40
C PRO A 18 3.75 -19.08 -3.18
N THR A 19 2.58 -18.43 -3.09
CA THR A 19 2.30 -17.17 -3.77
C THR A 19 3.16 -16.03 -3.22
N LEU A 20 3.22 -15.90 -1.90
CA LEU A 20 4.03 -14.89 -1.23
C LEU A 20 5.52 -15.10 -1.49
N HIS A 21 5.99 -16.36 -1.43
CA HIS A 21 7.36 -16.69 -1.78
C HIS A 21 7.68 -16.31 -3.24
N GLY A 22 6.81 -16.65 -4.19
CA GLY A 22 6.99 -16.30 -5.61
C GLY A 22 7.05 -14.79 -5.85
N VAL A 23 6.13 -14.02 -5.27
CA VAL A 23 6.12 -12.55 -5.38
C VAL A 23 7.39 -11.94 -4.77
N LYS A 24 7.83 -12.42 -3.61
CA LYS A 24 9.08 -11.96 -2.99
C LYS A 24 10.29 -12.21 -3.90
N GLN A 25 10.39 -13.38 -4.52
CA GLN A 25 11.47 -13.68 -5.46
C GLN A 25 11.41 -12.78 -6.69
N LEU A 26 10.22 -12.52 -7.25
CA LEU A 26 10.04 -11.62 -8.38
C LEU A 26 10.49 -10.19 -8.05
N ILE A 27 10.10 -9.66 -6.88
CA ILE A 27 10.51 -8.32 -6.43
C ILE A 27 12.02 -8.24 -6.29
N ILE A 28 12.67 -9.25 -5.69
CA ILE A 28 14.12 -9.31 -5.56
C ILE A 28 14.80 -9.38 -6.94
N GLN A 29 14.24 -10.14 -7.88
CA GLN A 29 14.76 -10.22 -9.25
C GLN A 29 14.64 -8.87 -9.98
N MET A 30 13.52 -8.17 -9.83
CA MET A 30 13.31 -6.84 -10.40
C MET A 30 14.27 -5.82 -9.80
N TYR A 31 14.42 -5.82 -8.48
CA TYR A 31 15.34 -4.92 -7.77
C TYR A 31 16.80 -5.12 -8.18
N ASN A 32 17.23 -6.35 -8.42
CA ASN A 32 18.60 -6.65 -8.86
C ASN A 32 18.82 -6.49 -10.37
N ASN A 33 17.78 -6.22 -11.15
CA ASN A 33 17.89 -6.07 -12.59
C ASN A 33 18.24 -4.62 -12.96
N PRO A 34 19.43 -4.32 -13.50
CA PRO A 34 19.85 -2.94 -13.81
C PRO A 34 19.02 -2.27 -14.90
N LYS A 35 18.16 -3.02 -15.61
CA LYS A 35 17.23 -2.49 -16.63
C LYS A 35 15.87 -2.12 -16.06
N VAL A 36 15.61 -2.41 -14.80
CA VAL A 36 14.31 -2.18 -14.13
C VAL A 36 14.55 -1.27 -12.94
N THR A 37 13.75 -0.21 -12.84
CA THR A 37 13.73 0.66 -11.66
C THR A 37 12.45 0.40 -10.90
N LEU A 38 12.56 -0.17 -9.69
CA LEU A 38 11.41 -0.44 -8.84
C LEU A 38 11.12 0.76 -7.95
N GLU A 39 10.32 1.71 -8.43
CA GLU A 39 10.00 2.93 -7.66
C GLU A 39 8.86 2.73 -6.66
N PHE A 40 7.90 1.85 -6.98
CA PHE A 40 6.71 1.66 -6.17
C PHE A 40 6.38 0.20 -5.89
N TYR A 41 6.04 -0.06 -4.64
CA TYR A 41 5.32 -1.26 -4.21
C TYR A 41 4.02 -0.84 -3.53
N ILE A 42 2.88 -1.36 -4.00
CA ILE A 42 1.57 -1.03 -3.43
C ILE A 42 0.84 -2.33 -3.10
N ASP A 43 0.60 -2.54 -1.82
CA ASP A 43 -0.19 -3.65 -1.28
C ASP A 43 -1.66 -3.21 -1.16
N ILE A 44 -2.54 -3.76 -2.00
CA ILE A 44 -3.94 -3.33 -2.07
C ILE A 44 -4.78 -4.20 -1.13
N HIS A 45 -5.47 -3.53 -0.21
CA HIS A 45 -6.36 -4.09 0.79
C HIS A 45 -7.71 -3.39 0.72
N ALA A 46 -8.68 -4.02 1.35
CA ALA A 46 -10.00 -3.48 1.47
C ALA A 46 -10.39 -3.39 2.94
N HIS A 47 -11.09 -2.30 3.27
CA HIS A 47 -11.28 -1.86 4.63
C HIS A 47 -12.77 -1.81 4.96
N SER A 48 -13.16 -2.46 6.06
CA SER A 48 -14.58 -2.67 6.38
C SER A 48 -15.26 -1.53 7.12
N THR A 49 -14.49 -0.67 7.79
CA THR A 49 -15.06 0.34 8.70
C THR A 49 -14.85 1.77 8.22
N MET A 50 -13.64 2.12 7.80
CA MET A 50 -13.36 3.42 7.16
C MET A 50 -13.93 3.50 5.74
N MET A 51 -14.32 4.72 5.40
CA MET A 51 -14.81 5.14 4.10
C MET A 51 -13.64 5.67 3.26
N ASN A 52 -13.85 5.84 1.96
CA ASN A 52 -12.83 6.32 1.01
C ASN A 52 -11.67 5.32 0.81
N GLY A 53 -10.79 5.63 -0.15
CA GLY A 53 -9.47 5.05 -0.29
C GLY A 53 -8.44 5.85 0.51
N PHE A 54 -7.49 5.19 1.17
CA PHE A 54 -6.40 5.85 1.89
C PHE A 54 -5.17 4.97 1.93
N MET A 55 -4.00 5.58 2.17
CA MET A 55 -2.75 4.84 2.19
C MET A 55 -2.10 4.78 3.57
N TYR A 56 -1.40 3.69 3.83
CA TYR A 56 -0.38 3.63 4.84
C TYR A 56 1.01 3.61 4.20
N GLY A 57 1.89 4.49 4.66
CA GLY A 57 3.32 4.49 4.31
C GLY A 57 4.21 4.23 5.52
N ASN A 58 5.53 4.32 5.31
CA ASN A 58 6.53 4.16 6.36
C ASN A 58 7.06 5.52 6.83
N ILE A 59 7.46 5.62 8.09
CA ILE A 59 8.24 6.78 8.55
C ILE A 59 9.70 6.55 8.16
N PHE A 60 10.30 7.55 7.52
CA PHE A 60 11.72 7.61 7.20
C PHE A 60 12.39 8.67 8.09
N GLU A 61 13.65 8.44 8.46
CA GLU A 61 14.45 9.42 9.21
C GLU A 61 14.92 10.57 8.31
N ASP A 62 15.08 10.29 7.02
CA ASP A 62 15.39 11.28 5.99
C ASP A 62 14.13 12.09 5.62
N GLU A 63 14.17 13.40 5.89
CA GLU A 63 13.06 14.32 5.61
C GLU A 63 12.78 14.48 4.11
N GLU A 64 13.80 14.44 3.25
CA GLU A 64 13.63 14.57 1.80
C GLU A 64 12.89 13.36 1.24
N ARG A 65 13.27 12.15 1.68
CA ARG A 65 12.58 10.90 1.36
C ARG A 65 11.15 10.92 1.87
N PHE A 66 10.91 11.46 3.07
CA PHE A 66 9.56 11.66 3.60
C PHE A 66 8.75 12.65 2.73
N HIS A 67 9.33 13.75 2.27
CA HIS A 67 8.61 14.66 1.39
C HIS A 67 8.27 14.01 0.05
N ARG A 68 9.20 13.25 -0.53
CA ARG A 68 8.98 12.53 -1.79
C ARG A 68 7.87 11.48 -1.67
N GLN A 69 7.85 10.69 -0.60
CA GLN A 69 6.81 9.66 -0.43
C GLN A 69 5.39 10.25 -0.32
N VAL A 70 5.26 11.49 0.14
CA VAL A 70 3.96 12.15 0.33
C VAL A 70 3.39 12.66 -1.01
N ILE A 71 4.22 12.82 -2.04
CA ILE A 71 3.78 13.33 -3.35
C ILE A 71 2.74 12.40 -3.97
N PHE A 72 2.97 11.09 -3.97
CA PHE A 72 2.06 10.15 -4.62
C PHE A 72 0.66 10.13 -3.99
N PRO A 73 0.49 10.01 -2.65
CA PRO A 73 -0.83 10.13 -2.03
C PRO A 73 -1.49 11.51 -2.24
N LYS A 74 -0.72 12.60 -2.32
CA LYS A 74 -1.26 13.93 -2.66
C LYS A 74 -1.81 13.96 -4.09
N LEU A 75 -1.10 13.37 -5.04
CA LEU A 75 -1.56 13.25 -6.42
C LEU A 75 -2.82 12.39 -6.50
N LEU A 76 -2.90 11.27 -5.76
CA LEU A 76 -4.13 10.48 -5.69
C LEU A 76 -5.32 11.31 -5.19
N CYS A 77 -5.14 12.06 -4.10
CA CYS A 77 -6.18 12.94 -3.56
C CYS A 77 -6.66 14.03 -4.54
N GLN A 78 -5.81 14.44 -5.48
CA GLN A 78 -6.16 15.44 -6.50
C GLN A 78 -6.87 14.83 -7.71
N ASN A 79 -6.66 13.54 -7.98
CA ASN A 79 -7.14 12.88 -9.20
C ASN A 79 -8.25 11.84 -8.93
N ALA A 80 -8.45 11.45 -7.67
CA ALA A 80 -9.44 10.47 -7.26
C ALA A 80 -10.33 11.06 -6.16
N GLU A 81 -11.60 11.27 -6.48
CA GLU A 81 -12.59 11.86 -5.56
C GLU A 81 -12.88 10.97 -4.35
N ASP A 82 -12.67 9.66 -4.51
CA ASP A 82 -12.83 8.66 -3.49
C ASP A 82 -11.59 8.52 -2.60
N PHE A 83 -10.48 9.21 -2.88
CA PHE A 83 -9.26 9.13 -2.08
C PHE A 83 -9.18 10.20 -0.98
N SER A 84 -8.86 9.78 0.24
CA SER A 84 -8.70 10.64 1.41
C SER A 84 -7.22 10.76 1.81
N PHE A 85 -6.63 11.91 1.52
CA PHE A 85 -5.30 12.25 2.04
C PHE A 85 -5.30 12.47 3.55
N SER A 86 -6.39 12.97 4.14
CA SER A 86 -6.49 13.16 5.59
C SER A 86 -6.51 11.84 6.37
N SER A 87 -7.02 10.76 5.76
CA SER A 87 -7.00 9.40 6.31
C SER A 87 -5.68 8.67 6.02
N THR A 88 -4.82 9.22 5.16
CA THR A 88 -3.51 8.63 4.84
C THR A 88 -2.54 8.84 6.00
N SER A 89 -1.84 7.77 6.41
CA SER A 89 -0.98 7.79 7.61
C SER A 89 0.36 7.12 7.36
N PHE A 90 1.42 7.67 7.95
CA PHE A 90 2.77 7.12 7.89
C PHE A 90 3.18 6.66 9.28
N ASN A 91 3.55 5.38 9.44
CA ASN A 91 3.91 4.84 10.75
C ASN A 91 5.04 3.79 10.72
N ARG A 92 5.62 3.54 11.90
CA ARG A 92 6.68 2.56 12.13
C ARG A 92 6.31 1.46 13.15
N ASP A 93 5.03 1.13 13.29
CA ASP A 93 4.52 0.14 14.25
C ASP A 93 5.21 -1.23 14.18
N ALA A 94 5.71 -1.73 15.31
CA ALA A 94 6.42 -3.01 15.38
C ALA A 94 5.53 -4.22 15.04
N VAL A 95 4.23 -4.15 15.39
CA VAL A 95 3.24 -5.20 15.08
C VAL A 95 3.08 -5.41 13.57
N LYS A 96 3.39 -4.41 12.76
CA LYS A 96 3.31 -4.46 11.30
C LYS A 96 4.62 -4.86 10.64
N ALA A 97 5.68 -5.19 11.39
CA ALA A 97 6.99 -5.53 10.82
C ALA A 97 6.95 -6.71 9.82
N GLY A 98 5.99 -7.63 9.99
CA GLY A 98 5.78 -8.78 9.09
C GLY A 98 4.97 -8.49 7.83
N THR A 99 4.52 -7.25 7.59
CA THR A 99 3.78 -6.87 6.38
C THR A 99 4.70 -6.60 5.21
N GLY A 100 4.16 -6.65 3.99
CA GLY A 100 4.92 -6.37 2.78
C GLY A 100 5.49 -4.97 2.78
N ARG A 101 4.65 -3.97 3.11
CA ARG A 101 5.06 -2.57 3.23
C ARG A 101 6.29 -2.38 4.14
N ARG A 102 6.33 -3.08 5.28
CA ARG A 102 7.39 -2.91 6.27
C ARG A 102 8.63 -3.71 5.98
N PHE A 103 8.47 -4.94 5.53
CA PHE A 103 9.59 -5.79 5.14
C PHE A 103 10.30 -5.21 3.91
N LEU A 104 9.55 -4.87 2.86
CA LEU A 104 10.14 -4.35 1.62
C LEU A 104 10.72 -2.94 1.79
N GLY A 105 10.09 -2.09 2.61
CA GLY A 105 10.62 -0.76 2.88
C GLY A 105 11.97 -0.74 3.61
N GLY A 106 12.39 -1.86 4.22
CA GLY A 106 13.74 -2.04 4.76
C GLY A 106 14.68 -2.86 3.89
N LEU A 107 14.17 -3.54 2.85
CA LEU A 107 14.96 -4.36 1.93
C LEU A 107 15.36 -3.58 0.68
N LEU A 108 14.44 -2.78 0.14
CA LEU A 108 14.62 -1.98 -1.06
C LEU A 108 15.36 -0.68 -0.73
N ASP A 109 15.91 -0.05 -1.76
CA ASP A 109 16.68 1.18 -1.61
C ASP A 109 15.82 2.40 -1.25
N ASP A 110 16.49 3.55 -1.13
CA ASP A 110 15.86 4.81 -0.75
C ASP A 110 14.97 5.43 -1.84
N THR A 111 15.00 4.87 -3.05
CA THR A 111 14.18 5.29 -4.19
C THR A 111 12.89 4.48 -4.34
N SER A 112 12.81 3.31 -3.70
CA SER A 112 11.59 2.50 -3.65
C SER A 112 10.66 2.94 -2.51
N TYR A 113 9.43 3.31 -2.83
CA TYR A 113 8.37 3.64 -1.88
C TYR A 113 7.36 2.50 -1.75
N CYS A 114 7.15 2.04 -0.51
CA CYS A 114 6.25 0.95 -0.19
C CYS A 114 5.00 1.47 0.52
N TYR A 115 3.82 1.17 -0.03
CA TYR A 115 2.53 1.58 0.51
C TYR A 115 1.60 0.39 0.73
N THR A 116 0.66 0.55 1.66
CA THR A 116 -0.56 -0.25 1.72
C THR A 116 -1.72 0.67 1.32
N LEU A 117 -2.43 0.37 0.24
CA LEU A 117 -3.65 1.08 -0.14
C LEU A 117 -4.84 0.33 0.45
N GLU A 118 -5.66 1.01 1.23
CA GLU A 118 -6.90 0.49 1.78
C GLU A 118 -8.07 1.16 1.06
N VAL A 119 -9.03 0.38 0.59
CA VAL A 119 -10.24 0.88 -0.08
C VAL A 119 -11.48 0.42 0.67
N SER A 120 -12.40 1.33 1.00
CA SER A 120 -13.63 0.96 1.69
C SER A 120 -14.44 -0.10 0.95
N PHE A 121 -15.03 -1.05 1.67
CA PHE A 121 -15.95 -2.05 1.08
C PHE A 121 -17.25 -1.45 0.56
N TYR A 122 -17.68 -0.31 1.11
CA TYR A 122 -19.06 0.14 0.93
C TYR A 122 -19.14 1.42 0.13
N SER A 123 -18.47 2.48 0.57
CA SER A 123 -18.69 3.81 0.00
C SER A 123 -17.53 4.77 0.28
N TYR A 124 -17.54 5.88 -0.43
CA TYR A 124 -16.67 7.01 -0.20
C TYR A 124 -17.48 8.27 0.12
N ILE A 125 -16.85 9.21 0.82
CA ILE A 125 -17.40 10.53 1.09
C ILE A 125 -16.82 11.49 0.05
N VAL A 126 -17.69 12.21 -0.66
CA VAL A 126 -17.25 13.21 -1.64
C VAL A 126 -16.67 14.42 -0.91
N GLY A 127 -15.47 14.83 -1.30
CA GLY A 127 -14.74 15.95 -0.70
C GLY A 127 -15.61 17.21 -0.54
N GLY A 128 -15.70 17.73 0.69
CA GLY A 128 -16.49 18.92 1.03
C GLY A 128 -17.97 18.66 1.33
N THR A 129 -18.41 17.41 1.34
CA THR A 129 -19.79 17.03 1.70
C THR A 129 -19.82 15.97 2.81
N THR A 130 -20.98 15.75 3.42
CA THR A 130 -21.24 14.59 4.29
C THR A 130 -21.96 13.46 3.55
N SER A 131 -22.07 13.57 2.22
CA SER A 131 -22.81 12.62 1.40
C SER A 131 -21.93 11.41 1.10
N THR A 132 -22.45 10.22 1.38
CA THR A 132 -21.79 8.94 1.08
C THR A 132 -22.26 8.41 -0.26
N VAL A 133 -21.33 8.09 -1.15
CA VAL A 133 -21.61 7.47 -2.45
C VAL A 133 -21.16 6.00 -2.40
N PRO A 134 -22.10 5.03 -2.51
CA PRO A 134 -21.74 3.62 -2.52
C PRO A 134 -20.98 3.25 -3.79
N TYR A 135 -20.00 2.37 -3.66
CA TYR A 135 -19.39 1.73 -4.80
C TYR A 135 -20.41 0.78 -5.44
N SER A 136 -20.72 0.99 -6.72
CA SER A 136 -21.60 0.12 -7.49
C SER A 136 -20.88 -0.43 -8.71
N GLU A 137 -21.28 -1.61 -9.19
CA GLU A 137 -20.71 -2.22 -10.40
C GLU A 137 -20.87 -1.31 -11.63
N GLU A 138 -21.98 -0.58 -11.72
CA GLU A 138 -22.29 0.36 -12.82
C GLU A 138 -21.31 1.54 -12.88
N THR A 139 -20.74 1.94 -11.74
CA THR A 139 -19.75 3.03 -11.66
C THR A 139 -18.32 2.53 -11.91
N CYS A 140 -18.10 1.21 -11.91
CA CYS A 140 -16.80 0.56 -12.12
C CYS A 140 -16.53 0.17 -13.60
N ILE A 141 -17.42 0.53 -14.53
CA ILE A 141 -17.19 0.27 -15.96
C ILE A 141 -16.29 1.39 -16.51
N LEU A 142 -15.00 1.07 -16.65
CA LEU A 142 -14.00 1.85 -17.40
C LEU A 142 -14.29 1.81 -18.91
#